data_AF-A0A7X2T2I5-F1
#
_entry.id   AF-A0A7X2T2I5-F1
#
_cell.length_a   1.000
_cell.length_b   1.000
_cell.length_c   1.000
_cell.angle_alpha   90.00
_cell.angle_beta   90.00
_cell.angle_gamma   90.00
#
_symmetry.space_group_name_H-M   'P 1'
#
loop_
_entity.id
_entity.type
_entity.pdbx_description
1 polymer ?
#
loop_
_entity_poly.entity_id
_entity_poly.type
_entity_poly.pdbx_seq_one_letter_code
_entity_poly.pdbx_strand_id
1 'polypeptide(L)'
;MDWQAGALNKMLLGMHIINSPINWFQSTIATPITVGFINWWMWFGYTMIIFMAGIQAISNDVIEAAIVDGVNGIQTLWYITLPLIRPTVIYNVITSLIGGMTMFDIPFVLTNGDGSPQGSILTMVMYLYNTAFRNYHYGYAAAIVTALFIMIGIMVFIAYKIMNRKPVYD
;
A
#
# COMPACT_ATOMS: atom_id res chain seq x y z
N MET A 1 -0.37 -3.89 -27.26
CA MET A 1 1.04 -3.69 -26.84
C MET A 1 1.74 -5.01 -27.00
N ASP A 2 2.86 -5.06 -27.72
CA ASP A 2 3.67 -6.27 -27.82
C ASP A 2 4.39 -6.49 -26.47
N TRP A 3 3.82 -7.37 -25.64
CA TRP A 3 4.34 -7.67 -24.30
C TRP A 3 5.69 -8.39 -24.36
N GLN A 4 6.00 -9.08 -25.47
CA GLN A 4 7.26 -9.79 -25.63
C GLN A 4 8.43 -8.82 -25.84
N ALA A 5 8.18 -7.71 -26.53
CA ALA A 5 9.19 -6.68 -26.82
C ALA A 5 9.29 -5.57 -25.76
N GLY A 6 8.59 -5.68 -24.62
CA GLY A 6 8.63 -4.68 -23.55
C GLY A 6 10.03 -4.47 -22.98
N ALA A 7 10.38 -3.21 -22.65
CA ALA A 7 11.71 -2.84 -22.15
C ALA A 7 12.13 -3.68 -20.92
N LEU A 8 11.21 -3.93 -19.99
CA LEU A 8 11.46 -4.75 -18.81
C LEU A 8 11.80 -6.21 -19.16
N ASN A 9 11.05 -6.83 -20.08
CA ASN A 9 11.35 -8.19 -20.54
C ASN A 9 12.71 -8.24 -21.26
N LYS A 10 13.02 -7.25 -22.10
CA LYS A 10 14.33 -7.16 -22.77
C LYS A 10 15.50 -7.03 -21.79
N MET A 11 15.36 -6.19 -20.76
CA MET A 11 16.38 -6.05 -19.71
C MET A 11 16.57 -7.35 -18.93
N LEU A 12 15.49 -7.99 -18.49
CA LEU A 12 15.55 -9.23 -17.70
C LEU A 12 16.09 -10.42 -18.51
N LEU A 13 15.73 -10.52 -19.80
CA LEU A 13 16.30 -11.52 -20.72
C LEU A 13 17.79 -11.27 -20.96
N GLY A 14 18.19 -10.01 -21.17
CA GLY A 14 19.60 -9.65 -21.35
C GLY A 14 20.47 -9.94 -20.12
N MET A 15 19.90 -9.78 -18.91
CA MET A 15 20.55 -10.11 -17.64
C MET A 15 20.47 -11.60 -17.27
N HIS A 16 19.87 -12.46 -18.12
CA HIS A 16 19.67 -13.89 -17.85
C HIS A 16 18.90 -14.20 -16.54
N ILE A 17 18.05 -13.26 -16.09
CA ILE A 17 17.21 -13.43 -14.88
C ILE A 17 15.96 -14.26 -15.21
N ILE A 18 15.47 -14.16 -16.46
CA ILE A 18 14.32 -14.92 -16.96
C ILE A 18 14.70 -15.62 -18.26
N ASN A 19 14.12 -16.81 -18.50
CA ASN A 19 14.37 -17.60 -19.71
C ASN A 19 13.34 -17.34 -20.81
N SER A 20 12.20 -16.74 -20.47
CA SER A 20 11.12 -16.41 -21.39
C SER A 20 10.46 -15.09 -20.98
N PRO A 21 9.90 -14.32 -21.95
CA PRO A 21 9.20 -13.07 -21.62
C PRO A 21 8.01 -13.34 -20.70
N ILE A 22 7.80 -12.47 -19.71
CA ILE A 22 6.66 -12.56 -18.79
C ILE A 22 5.54 -11.65 -19.32
N ASN A 23 4.31 -12.16 -19.34
CA ASN A 23 3.14 -11.33 -19.60
C ASN A 23 2.67 -10.68 -18.29
N TRP A 24 3.17 -9.47 -18.03
CA TRP A 24 2.92 -8.70 -16.81
C TRP A 24 1.46 -8.32 -16.57
N PHE A 25 0.60 -8.38 -17.61
CA PHE A 25 -0.80 -7.94 -17.55
C PHE A 25 -1.82 -9.06 -17.80
N GLN A 26 -1.39 -10.26 -18.18
CA GLN A 26 -2.28 -11.40 -18.42
C GLN A 26 -1.84 -12.66 -17.65
N SER A 27 -0.94 -12.52 -16.69
CA SER A 27 -0.58 -13.60 -15.75
C SER A 27 -1.33 -13.42 -14.42
N THR A 28 -1.92 -14.48 -13.90
CA THR A 28 -2.63 -14.49 -12.60
C THR A 28 -1.72 -14.15 -11.41
N ILE A 29 -0.41 -14.30 -11.58
CA ILE A 29 0.58 -13.97 -10.54
C ILE A 29 1.26 -12.63 -10.85
N ALA A 30 1.69 -12.40 -12.09
CA ALA A 30 2.44 -11.19 -12.40
C ALA A 30 1.56 -9.93 -12.41
N THR A 31 0.26 -10.06 -12.75
CA THR A 31 -0.64 -8.90 -12.84
C THR A 31 -0.89 -8.25 -11.48
N PRO A 32 -1.27 -8.98 -10.40
CA PRO A 32 -1.41 -8.37 -9.07
C PRO A 32 -0.11 -7.76 -8.55
N ILE A 33 1.05 -8.39 -8.79
CA ILE A 33 2.36 -7.86 -8.37
C ILE A 33 2.66 -6.55 -9.10
N THR A 34 2.42 -6.50 -10.40
CA THR A 34 2.63 -5.29 -11.22
C THR A 34 1.74 -4.16 -10.74
N VAL A 35 0.46 -4.43 -10.50
CA VAL A 35 -0.49 -3.45 -9.95
C VAL A 35 -0.06 -2.96 -8.57
N GLY A 36 0.32 -3.88 -7.67
CA GLY A 36 0.82 -3.54 -6.34
C GLY A 36 2.07 -2.67 -6.39
N PHE A 37 2.99 -2.96 -7.31
CA PHE A 37 4.19 -2.15 -7.52
C PHE A 37 3.88 -0.75 -8.04
N ILE A 38 3.00 -0.63 -9.04
CA ILE A 38 2.55 0.68 -9.55
C ILE A 38 1.91 1.50 -8.42
N ASN A 39 1.05 0.87 -7.62
CA ASN A 39 0.41 1.53 -6.49
C ASN A 39 1.45 1.97 -5.44
N TRP A 40 2.37 1.09 -5.07
CA TRP A 40 3.44 1.40 -4.13
C TRP A 40 4.28 2.58 -4.63
N TRP A 41 4.69 2.57 -5.89
CA TRP A 41 5.47 3.64 -6.51
C TRP A 41 4.73 4.99 -6.48
N MET A 42 3.45 4.99 -6.82
CA MET A 42 2.62 6.20 -6.83
C MET A 42 2.50 6.83 -5.45
N TRP A 43 2.37 6.02 -4.39
CA TRP A 43 2.22 6.48 -3.01
C TRP A 43 3.54 6.63 -2.25
N PHE A 44 4.66 6.18 -2.84
CA PHE A 44 5.97 6.24 -2.21
C PHE A 44 6.38 7.68 -1.89
N GLY A 45 6.24 8.59 -2.84
CA GLY A 45 6.60 10.01 -2.65
C GLY A 45 5.80 10.68 -1.53
N TYR A 46 4.49 10.45 -1.48
CA TYR A 46 3.62 10.95 -0.40
C TYR A 46 4.08 10.44 0.97
N THR A 47 4.31 9.12 1.07
CA THR A 47 4.74 8.47 2.32
C THR A 47 6.08 9.02 2.80
N MET A 48 7.03 9.22 1.89
CA MET A 48 8.34 9.81 2.20
C MET A 48 8.21 11.23 2.77
N ILE A 49 7.38 12.08 2.18
CA ILE A 49 7.16 13.46 2.67
C ILE A 49 6.59 13.44 4.09
N ILE A 50 5.59 12.61 4.34
CA ILE A 50 4.95 12.48 5.66
C ILE A 50 5.97 12.00 6.71
N PHE A 51 6.79 11.00 6.40
CA PHE A 51 7.82 10.54 7.32
C PHE A 51 8.93 11.56 7.54
N MET A 52 9.39 12.25 6.50
CA MET A 52 10.37 13.32 6.64
C MET A 52 9.86 14.44 7.54
N ALA A 53 8.61 14.87 7.37
CA ALA A 53 8.00 15.88 8.24
C ALA A 53 7.94 15.40 9.70
N GLY A 54 7.62 14.13 9.94
CA GLY A 54 7.62 13.53 11.28
C GLY A 54 9.01 13.51 11.92
N ILE A 55 10.05 13.12 11.15
CA ILE A 55 11.43 13.07 11.66
C ILE A 55 11.99 14.47 11.91
N GLN A 56 11.70 15.44 11.03
CA GLN A 56 12.14 16.83 11.18
C GLN A 56 11.52 17.53 12.41
N ALA A 57 10.41 17.01 12.94
CA ALA A 57 9.80 17.53 14.16
C ALA A 57 10.52 17.08 15.45
N ILE A 58 11.46 16.13 15.37
CA ILE A 58 12.27 15.68 16.51
C ILE A 58 13.30 16.76 16.84
N SER A 59 13.42 17.14 18.11
CA SER A 59 14.46 18.09 18.55
C SER A 59 15.86 17.50 18.36
N ASN A 60 16.78 18.30 17.84
CA ASN A 60 18.18 17.93 17.69
C ASN A 60 18.82 17.59 19.04
N ASP A 61 18.39 18.23 20.13
CA ASP A 61 18.91 17.98 21.49
C ASP A 61 18.72 16.50 21.91
N VAL A 62 17.62 15.87 21.49
CA VAL A 62 17.34 14.44 21.78
C VAL A 62 18.32 13.54 21.05
N ILE A 63 18.68 13.90 19.82
CA ILE A 63 19.64 13.15 19.00
C ILE A 63 21.06 13.35 19.53
N GLU A 64 21.44 14.57 19.89
CA GLU A 64 22.75 14.87 20.47
C GLU A 64 22.96 14.15 21.81
N ALA A 65 21.94 14.15 22.68
CA ALA A 65 21.99 13.39 23.94
C ALA A 65 22.21 11.88 23.69
N ALA A 66 21.52 11.30 22.71
CA ALA A 66 21.69 9.89 22.36
C ALA A 66 23.10 9.57 21.84
N ILE A 67 23.72 10.49 21.11
CA ILE A 67 25.11 10.34 20.63
C ILE A 67 26.08 10.38 21.82
N VAL A 68 25.85 11.27 22.80
CA VAL A 68 26.64 11.34 24.04
C VAL A 68 26.52 10.05 24.84
N ASP A 69 25.33 9.45 24.88
CA ASP A 69 25.06 8.15 25.53
C ASP A 69 25.63 6.94 24.74
N GLY A 70 26.30 7.17 23.61
CA GLY A 70 26.94 6.13 22.81
C GLY A 70 25.97 5.27 22.00
N VAL A 71 24.75 5.74 21.76
CA VAL A 71 23.73 5.04 20.98
C VAL A 71 24.12 5.02 19.50
N ASN A 72 24.12 3.84 18.88
CA ASN A 72 24.44 3.71 17.46
C ASN A 72 23.26 4.07 16.53
N GLY A 73 23.50 4.22 15.23
CA GLY A 73 22.45 4.66 14.28
C GLY A 73 21.24 3.73 14.17
N ILE A 74 21.43 2.41 14.29
CA ILE A 74 20.31 1.44 14.27
C ILE A 74 19.49 1.57 15.54
N GLN A 75 20.14 1.71 16.70
CA GLN A 75 19.47 1.94 17.96
C GLN A 75 18.72 3.28 17.97
N THR A 76 19.31 4.33 17.39
CA THR A 76 18.66 5.64 17.22
C THR A 76 17.39 5.54 16.37
N LEU A 77 17.39 4.70 15.32
CA LEU A 77 16.19 4.46 14.52
C LEU A 77 15.08 3.77 15.34
N TRP A 78 15.39 2.63 15.97
CA TRP A 78 14.38 1.78 16.62
C TRP A 78 13.92 2.26 18.00
N TYR A 79 14.80 2.89 18.77
CA TYR A 79 14.51 3.29 20.15
C TYR A 79 14.21 4.77 20.33
N ILE A 80 14.56 5.62 19.35
CA ILE A 80 14.35 7.07 19.46
C ILE A 80 13.42 7.55 18.33
N THR A 81 13.87 7.41 17.09
CA THR A 81 13.16 7.96 15.93
C THR A 81 11.78 7.34 15.77
N LEU A 82 11.69 6.01 15.63
CA LEU A 82 10.43 5.30 15.41
C LEU A 82 9.40 5.50 16.55
N PRO A 83 9.78 5.44 17.84
CA PRO A 83 8.87 5.75 18.93
C PRO A 83 8.36 7.19 18.92
N LEU A 84 9.22 8.17 18.61
CA LEU A 84 8.85 9.59 18.58
C LEU A 84 7.92 9.92 17.40
N ILE A 85 8.18 9.34 16.21
CA ILE A 85 7.32 9.52 15.04
C ILE A 85 6.14 8.53 14.98
N ARG A 86 5.89 7.79 16.06
CA ARG A 86 4.81 6.80 16.12
C ARG A 86 3.46 7.33 15.66
N PRO A 87 3.02 8.56 16.01
CA PRO A 87 1.76 9.11 15.50
C PRO A 87 1.73 9.18 13.97
N THR A 88 2.85 9.57 13.35
CA THR A 88 3.04 9.62 11.90
C THR A 88 2.99 8.23 11.27
N VAL A 89 3.62 7.24 11.91
CA VAL A 89 3.57 5.83 11.45
C VAL A 89 2.16 5.27 11.53
N ILE A 90 1.45 5.51 12.63
CA ILE A 90 0.06 5.09 12.81
C ILE A 90 -0.83 5.71 11.73
N TYR A 91 -0.71 7.02 11.52
CA TYR A 91 -1.45 7.73 10.47
C TYR A 91 -1.20 7.09 9.10
N ASN A 92 0.07 6.93 8.71
CA ASN A 92 0.42 6.38 7.41
C ASN A 92 -0.09 4.94 7.21
N VAL A 93 0.01 4.09 8.23
CA VAL A 93 -0.49 2.70 8.15
C VAL A 93 -2.02 2.68 8.01
N ILE A 94 -2.74 3.50 8.78
CA ILE A 94 -4.20 3.58 8.69
C ILE A 94 -4.64 4.07 7.31
N THR A 95 -4.05 5.15 6.81
CA THR A 95 -4.42 5.68 5.48
C THR A 95 -4.06 4.72 4.37
N SER A 96 -2.92 4.02 4.47
CA SER A 96 -2.52 3.00 3.50
C SER A 96 -3.45 1.79 3.50
N LEU A 97 -3.90 1.37 4.69
CA LEU A 97 -4.87 0.28 4.85
C LEU A 97 -6.21 0.63 4.18
N ILE A 98 -6.73 1.84 4.46
CA ILE A 98 -7.96 2.33 3.82
C ILE A 98 -7.78 2.36 2.30
N GLY A 99 -6.70 2.99 1.82
CA GLY A 99 -6.42 3.13 0.39
C GLY A 99 -6.29 1.80 -0.34
N GLY A 100 -5.63 0.81 0.27
CA GLY A 100 -5.53 -0.54 -0.30
C GLY A 100 -6.87 -1.25 -0.40
N MET A 101 -7.72 -1.14 0.63
CA MET A 101 -9.07 -1.74 0.62
C MET A 101 -10.02 -1.04 -0.36
N THR A 102 -9.82 0.25 -0.61
CA THR A 102 -10.64 1.04 -1.55
C THR A 102 -10.01 1.16 -2.94
N MET A 103 -8.98 0.37 -3.27
CA MET A 103 -8.28 0.47 -4.55
C MET A 103 -9.24 0.23 -5.72
N PHE A 104 -9.25 1.13 -6.69
CA PHE A 104 -10.13 1.07 -7.86
C PHE A 104 -9.39 1.43 -9.15
N ASP A 105 -8.69 2.57 -9.16
CA ASP A 105 -8.21 3.22 -10.38
C ASP A 105 -7.28 2.34 -11.23
N ILE A 106 -6.20 1.83 -10.65
CA ILE A 106 -5.17 1.08 -11.39
C ILE A 106 -5.76 -0.23 -11.96
N PRO A 107 -6.39 -1.11 -11.15
CA PRO A 107 -7.04 -2.30 -11.69
C PRO A 107 -8.12 -2.00 -12.74
N PHE A 108 -8.95 -0.98 -12.52
CA PHE A 108 -10.04 -0.65 -13.42
C PHE A 108 -9.52 -0.20 -14.78
N VAL A 109 -8.52 0.68 -14.81
CA VAL A 109 -7.92 1.16 -16.07
C VAL A 109 -7.23 0.03 -16.85
N LEU A 110 -6.54 -0.88 -16.15
CA LEU A 110 -5.81 -1.97 -16.80
C LEU A 110 -6.72 -3.05 -17.38
N THR A 111 -7.85 -3.31 -16.75
CA THR A 111 -8.72 -4.45 -17.07
C THR A 111 -10.11 -4.03 -17.53
N ASN A 112 -10.34 -2.73 -17.70
CA ASN A 112 -11.66 -2.17 -17.96
C ASN A 112 -12.72 -2.75 -17.00
N GLY A 113 -12.38 -2.83 -15.71
CA GLY A 113 -13.30 -3.29 -14.66
C GLY A 113 -13.56 -4.79 -14.57
N ASP A 114 -13.01 -5.65 -15.45
CA ASP A 114 -13.24 -7.10 -15.38
C ASP A 114 -12.32 -7.84 -14.39
N GLY A 115 -11.24 -7.19 -13.96
CA GLY A 115 -10.28 -7.75 -13.00
C GLY A 115 -9.41 -8.87 -13.56
N SER A 116 -9.30 -8.98 -14.89
CA SER A 116 -8.48 -9.99 -15.57
C SER A 116 -6.99 -9.94 -15.20
N PRO A 117 -6.28 -11.07 -15.29
CA PRO A 117 -6.80 -12.42 -15.62
C PRO A 117 -7.48 -13.08 -14.41
N GLN A 118 -8.55 -13.84 -14.68
CA GLN A 118 -9.29 -14.66 -13.70
C GLN A 118 -9.75 -13.91 -12.42
N GLY A 119 -10.02 -12.61 -12.50
CA GLY A 119 -10.40 -11.81 -11.34
C GLY A 119 -9.25 -11.54 -10.35
N SER A 120 -7.99 -11.81 -10.74
CA SER A 120 -6.81 -11.68 -9.86
C SER A 120 -6.58 -10.27 -9.32
N ILE A 121 -7.10 -9.24 -9.99
CA ILE A 121 -7.06 -7.85 -9.52
C ILE A 121 -8.45 -7.23 -9.33
N LEU A 122 -9.51 -8.05 -9.30
CA LEU A 122 -10.86 -7.57 -9.04
C LEU A 122 -10.99 -7.11 -7.59
N THR A 123 -11.14 -5.80 -7.39
CA THR A 123 -11.32 -5.23 -6.04
C THR A 123 -12.79 -5.15 -5.65
N MET A 124 -13.06 -4.98 -4.35
CA MET A 124 -14.43 -4.84 -3.85
C MET A 124 -15.11 -3.58 -4.39
N VAL A 125 -14.36 -2.49 -4.59
CA VAL A 125 -14.89 -1.25 -5.18
C VAL A 125 -15.19 -1.44 -6.67
N MET A 126 -14.37 -2.19 -7.42
CA MET A 126 -14.71 -2.55 -8.79
C MET A 126 -15.95 -3.43 -8.87
N TYR A 127 -16.09 -4.41 -7.97
CA TYR A 127 -17.26 -5.26 -7.90
C TYR A 127 -18.54 -4.47 -7.59
N LEU A 128 -18.46 -3.51 -6.67
CA LEU A 128 -19.52 -2.53 -6.41
C LEU A 128 -19.85 -1.74 -7.68
N TYR A 129 -18.85 -1.19 -8.36
CA TYR A 129 -19.04 -0.41 -9.58
C TYR A 129 -19.76 -1.23 -10.67
N ASN A 130 -19.32 -2.47 -10.90
CA ASN A 130 -19.96 -3.36 -11.86
C ASN A 130 -21.41 -3.66 -11.47
N THR A 131 -21.66 -3.92 -10.18
CA THR A 131 -23.01 -4.15 -9.65
C THR A 131 -23.92 -2.94 -9.84
N ALA A 132 -23.44 -1.73 -9.52
CA ALA A 132 -24.22 -0.50 -9.58
C ALA A 132 -24.47 -0.04 -11.02
N PHE A 133 -23.41 0.03 -11.83
CA PHE A 133 -23.42 0.77 -13.09
C PHE A 133 -23.41 -0.11 -14.33
N ARG A 134 -23.01 -1.39 -14.24
CA ARG A 134 -23.14 -2.34 -15.37
C ARG A 134 -24.41 -3.17 -15.27
N ASN A 135 -24.70 -3.66 -14.07
CA ASN A 135 -25.85 -4.52 -13.81
C ASN A 135 -27.09 -3.76 -13.32
N TYR A 136 -26.97 -2.45 -13.05
CA TYR A 136 -28.05 -1.58 -12.58
C TYR A 136 -28.71 -2.04 -11.26
N HIS A 137 -27.97 -2.79 -10.42
CA HIS A 137 -28.43 -3.29 -9.13
C HIS A 137 -28.02 -2.34 -7.98
N TYR A 138 -28.56 -1.14 -7.97
CA TYR A 138 -28.17 -0.09 -7.00
C TYR A 138 -28.37 -0.49 -5.53
N GLY A 139 -29.47 -1.17 -5.20
CA GLY A 139 -29.73 -1.62 -3.83
C GLY A 139 -28.70 -2.64 -3.33
N TYR A 140 -28.29 -3.57 -4.19
CA TYR A 140 -27.24 -4.53 -3.86
C TYR A 140 -25.87 -3.86 -3.77
N ALA A 141 -25.57 -2.91 -4.66
CA ALA A 141 -24.35 -2.10 -4.55
C ALA A 141 -24.27 -1.30 -3.25
N ALA A 142 -25.39 -0.75 -2.78
CA ALA A 142 -25.46 -0.05 -1.49
C ALA A 142 -25.18 -1.00 -0.31
N ALA A 143 -25.62 -2.25 -0.38
CA ALA A 143 -25.28 -3.26 0.62
C ALA A 143 -23.77 -3.57 0.62
N ILE A 144 -23.16 -3.72 -0.58
CA ILE A 144 -21.73 -3.97 -0.72
C ILE A 144 -20.90 -2.82 -0.11
N VAL A 145 -21.23 -1.56 -0.44
CA VAL A 145 -20.47 -0.40 0.08
C VAL A 145 -20.59 -0.28 1.59
N THR A 146 -21.77 -0.55 2.14
CA THR A 146 -22.01 -0.50 3.58
C THR A 146 -21.22 -1.58 4.31
N ALA A 147 -21.21 -2.81 3.77
CA ALA A 147 -20.41 -3.90 4.32
C ALA A 147 -18.90 -3.61 4.24
N LEU A 148 -18.42 -3.06 3.12
CA LEU A 148 -17.03 -2.64 2.96
C LEU A 148 -16.65 -1.55 3.96
N PHE A 149 -17.51 -0.55 4.16
CA PHE A 149 -17.30 0.51 5.15
C PHE A 149 -17.14 -0.05 6.57
N ILE A 150 -18.03 -0.95 6.98
CA ILE A 150 -17.95 -1.61 8.30
C ILE A 150 -16.65 -2.41 8.42
N MET A 151 -16.29 -3.17 7.39
CA MET A 151 -15.06 -3.96 7.36
C MET A 151 -13.81 -3.08 7.52
N ILE A 152 -13.73 -1.98 6.76
CA ILE A 152 -12.63 -1.00 6.87
C ILE A 152 -12.58 -0.43 8.28
N GLY A 153 -13.73 -0.02 8.85
CA GLY A 153 -13.81 0.52 10.21
C GLY A 153 -13.28 -0.45 11.26
N ILE A 154 -13.64 -1.74 11.17
CA ILE A 154 -13.14 -2.79 12.06
C ILE A 154 -11.62 -2.96 11.91
N MET A 155 -11.11 -3.06 10.68
CA MET A 155 -9.67 -3.23 10.46
C MET A 155 -8.86 -2.02 10.94
N VAL A 156 -9.33 -0.81 10.67
CA VAL A 156 -8.72 0.44 11.16
C VAL A 156 -8.71 0.48 12.69
N PHE A 157 -9.82 0.11 13.34
CA PHE A 157 -9.89 0.06 14.80
C PHE A 157 -8.90 -0.95 15.39
N ILE A 158 -8.80 -2.15 14.81
CA ILE A 158 -7.84 -3.18 15.23
C ILE A 158 -6.40 -2.67 15.04
N ALA A 159 -6.07 -2.15 13.86
CA ALA A 159 -4.74 -1.62 13.54
C ALA A 159 -4.34 -0.51 14.52
N TYR A 160 -5.23 0.47 14.74
CA TYR A 160 -5.01 1.55 15.69
C TYR A 160 -4.80 1.02 17.12
N LYS A 161 -5.64 0.09 17.59
CA LYS A 161 -5.52 -0.46 18.94
C LYS A 161 -4.23 -1.25 19.17
N ILE A 162 -3.76 -2.00 18.17
CA ILE A 162 -2.47 -2.71 18.23
C ILE A 162 -1.33 -1.69 18.24
N MET A 163 -1.37 -0.74 17.32
CA MET A 163 -0.29 0.22 17.11
C MET A 163 -0.25 1.35 18.11
N ASN A 164 -1.28 1.59 18.93
CA ASN A 164 -1.31 2.65 19.95
C ASN A 164 -1.06 2.13 21.38
N ARG A 165 -0.68 0.86 21.57
CA ARG A 165 -0.27 0.36 22.90
C ARG A 165 0.98 1.08 23.37
N LYS A 166 0.88 2.00 24.35
CA LYS A 166 2.04 2.70 24.92
C LYS A 166 3.13 1.68 25.29
N PRO A 167 4.41 1.86 24.89
CA PRO A 167 5.49 1.12 25.49
C PRO A 167 5.46 1.41 27.00
N VAL A 168 5.45 0.34 27.80
CA VAL A 168 5.63 0.42 29.25
C VAL A 168 7.10 0.77 29.44
N TYR A 169 7.40 2.06 29.60
CA TYR A 169 8.68 2.52 30.13
C TYR A 169 8.41 2.88 31.59
N ASP A 170 8.57 1.87 32.45
CA ASP A 170 8.78 2.04 33.89
C ASP A 170 10.27 2.32 34.16
#